data_AF-A0A7J2VTV1-F1
#
_entry.id   AF-A0A7J2VTV1-F1
#
_cell.length_a   1.000
_cell.length_b   1.000
_cell.length_c   1.000
_cell.angle_alpha   90.00
_cell.angle_beta   90.00
_cell.angle_gamma   90.00
#
_symmetry.space_group_name_H-M   'P 1'
#
loop_
_entity.id
_entity.type
_entity.pdbx_description
1 polymer ?
#
loop_
_entity_poly.entity_id
_entity_poly.type
_entity_poly.pdbx_seq_one_letter_code
_entity_poly.pdbx_strand_id
1 'polypeptide(L)'
;YSMKLWNNIMPPEKRFTYPNDEDSLYIFKTSLLANIFTEIIDYKIRPVTIAVGRDEHGKLRETRGFIGYIIIKINHPRIKRIAEKTLALANHLGIGRGRGIGLGEIEILKTK
;
A
#
# COMPACT_ATOMS: atom_id res chain seq x y z
N TYR A 1 1.95 19.95 -11.84
CA TYR A 1 1.92 19.78 -13.31
C TYR A 1 1.25 18.46 -13.70
N SER A 2 1.58 17.34 -13.05
CA SER A 2 0.99 15.99 -13.26
C SER A 2 -0.53 15.87 -13.06
N MET A 3 -1.11 16.53 -12.05
CA MET A 3 -2.57 16.48 -11.80
C MET A 3 -3.41 17.12 -12.94
N LYS A 4 -2.95 18.26 -13.49
CA LYS A 4 -3.60 18.91 -14.65
C LYS A 4 -3.55 18.00 -15.87
N LEU A 5 -2.42 17.34 -16.11
CA LEU A 5 -2.24 16.40 -17.21
C LEU A 5 -3.17 15.18 -17.04
N TRP A 6 -3.26 14.61 -15.84
CA TRP A 6 -4.14 13.48 -15.52
C TRP A 6 -5.62 13.81 -15.71
N ASN A 7 -6.08 14.94 -15.16
CA ASN A 7 -7.47 15.36 -15.26
C ASN A 7 -7.90 15.71 -16.69
N ASN A 8 -6.95 16.05 -17.56
CA ASN A 8 -7.22 16.27 -18.98
C ASN A 8 -7.43 14.97 -19.77
N ILE A 9 -6.86 13.84 -19.33
CA ILE A 9 -6.88 12.57 -20.08
C ILE A 9 -7.99 11.63 -19.57
N MET A 10 -8.43 11.78 -18.32
CA MET A 10 -9.38 10.85 -17.69
C MET A 10 -10.84 11.33 -17.69
N PRO A 11 -11.81 10.38 -17.76
CA PRO A 11 -13.24 10.69 -17.69
C PRO A 11 -13.62 11.32 -16.35
N PRO A 12 -14.71 12.13 -16.29
CA PRO A 12 -15.06 12.95 -15.13
C PRO A 12 -15.10 12.18 -13.80
N GLU A 13 -15.55 10.93 -13.80
CA GLU A 13 -15.68 10.12 -12.59
C GLU A 13 -14.32 9.67 -11.99
N LYS A 14 -13.24 9.75 -12.78
CA LYS A 14 -11.87 9.35 -12.39
C LYS A 14 -10.90 10.52 -12.26
N ARG A 15 -11.40 11.75 -12.40
CA ARG A 15 -10.60 12.96 -12.19
C ARG A 15 -10.38 13.16 -10.70
N PHE A 16 -9.19 13.65 -10.35
CA PHE A 16 -8.97 14.15 -9.00
C PHE A 16 -9.83 15.42 -8.81
N THR A 17 -10.66 15.44 -7.77
CA THR A 17 -11.40 16.64 -7.36
C THR A 17 -10.39 17.73 -6.99
N TYR A 18 -10.68 18.98 -7.37
CA TYR A 18 -9.85 20.13 -6.96
C TYR A 18 -9.75 20.14 -5.43
N PRO A 19 -8.58 20.47 -4.87
CA PRO A 19 -8.33 20.34 -3.44
C PRO A 19 -9.07 21.46 -2.69
N ASN A 20 -10.27 21.16 -2.21
CA ASN A 20 -10.95 21.96 -1.18
C ASN A 20 -10.87 21.31 0.22
N ASP A 21 -10.15 20.18 0.35
CA ASP A 21 -9.86 19.55 1.63
C ASP A 21 -8.34 19.46 1.81
N GLU A 22 -7.83 19.92 2.96
CA GLU A 22 -6.40 19.82 3.31
C GLU A 22 -5.88 18.38 3.17
N ASP A 23 -6.73 17.40 3.48
CA ASP A 23 -6.46 15.97 3.38
C ASP A 23 -6.18 15.52 1.94
N SER A 24 -6.91 16.05 0.95
CA SER A 24 -6.72 15.70 -0.46
C SER A 24 -5.39 16.22 -1.00
N LEU A 25 -5.00 17.43 -0.58
CA LEU A 25 -3.69 17.99 -0.94
C LEU A 25 -2.56 17.23 -0.24
N TYR A 26 -2.76 16.81 1.01
CA TYR A 26 -1.81 15.99 1.75
C TYR A 26 -1.61 14.62 1.09
N ILE A 27 -2.69 13.93 0.72
CA ILE A 27 -2.64 12.63 0.01
C ILE A 27 -1.91 12.77 -1.33
N PHE A 28 -2.20 13.83 -2.09
CA PHE A 28 -1.49 14.07 -3.35
C PHE A 28 0.00 14.32 -3.15
N LYS A 29 0.37 15.19 -2.20
CA LYS A 29 1.78 15.48 -1.88
C LYS A 29 2.51 14.23 -1.42
N THR A 30 1.93 13.46 -0.50
CA THR A 30 2.54 12.22 0.00
C THR A 30 2.68 11.16 -1.08
N SER A 31 1.68 10.98 -1.94
CA SER A 31 1.74 10.06 -3.09
C SER A 31 2.81 10.47 -4.11
N LEU A 32 2.95 11.77 -4.37
CA LEU A 32 4.01 12.29 -5.24
C LEU A 32 5.39 12.05 -4.63
N LEU A 33 5.57 12.36 -3.35
CA LEU A 33 6.83 12.12 -2.64
C LEU A 33 7.17 10.63 -2.59
N ALA A 34 6.19 9.76 -2.39
CA ALA A 34 6.39 8.31 -2.40
C ALA A 34 6.91 7.84 -3.77
N ASN A 35 6.33 8.32 -4.87
CA ASN A 35 6.78 8.02 -6.23
C ASN A 35 8.17 8.60 -6.55
N ILE A 36 8.48 9.80 -6.04
CA ILE A 36 9.79 10.42 -6.28
C ILE A 36 10.89 9.68 -5.51
N PHE A 37 10.61 9.28 -4.27
CA PHE A 37 11.62 8.71 -3.39
C PHE A 37 11.74 7.18 -3.46
N THR A 38 10.78 6.51 -4.08
CA THR A 38 10.72 5.04 -4.12
C THR A 38 10.63 4.56 -5.55
N GLU A 39 11.47 3.59 -5.89
CA GLU A 39 11.48 2.90 -7.17
C GLU A 39 11.09 1.44 -6.94
N ILE A 40 10.15 0.92 -7.72
CA ILE A 40 9.77 -0.50 -7.70
C ILE A 40 10.70 -1.23 -8.66
N ILE A 41 11.54 -2.11 -8.13
CA ILE A 41 12.55 -2.84 -8.89
C ILE A 41 11.96 -4.12 -9.48
N ASP A 42 11.23 -4.86 -8.66
CA ASP A 42 10.56 -6.11 -9.06
C ASP A 42 9.37 -6.37 -8.14
N TYR A 43 8.40 -7.15 -8.60
CA TYR A 43 7.29 -7.61 -7.78
C TYR A 43 6.68 -8.88 -8.37
N LYS A 44 6.19 -9.74 -7.48
CA LYS A 44 5.32 -10.87 -7.87
C LYS A 44 4.18 -10.93 -6.89
N ILE A 45 3.00 -10.52 -7.34
CA ILE A 45 1.80 -10.43 -6.52
C ILE A 45 0.71 -11.24 -7.20
N ARG A 46 0.01 -12.09 -6.44
CA ARG A 46 -1.19 -12.78 -6.90
C ARG A 46 -2.37 -12.48 -5.97
N PRO A 47 -3.55 -12.18 -6.53
CA PRO A 47 -4.75 -12.06 -5.72
C PRO A 47 -5.13 -13.43 -5.15
N VAL A 48 -5.62 -13.45 -3.91
CA VAL A 48 -6.12 -14.65 -3.25
C VAL A 48 -7.42 -14.35 -2.52
N THR A 49 -8.36 -15.28 -2.56
CA THR A 49 -9.54 -15.28 -1.71
C THR A 49 -9.32 -16.32 -0.62
N ILE A 50 -9.55 -15.93 0.63
CA ILE A 50 -9.38 -16.82 1.79
C ILE A 50 -10.64 -16.82 2.64
N ALA A 51 -10.90 -17.95 3.29
CA ALA A 51 -11.88 -18.04 4.35
C ALA A 51 -11.31 -17.45 5.65
N VAL A 52 -12.03 -16.53 6.27
CA VAL A 52 -11.65 -15.83 7.50
C VAL A 52 -12.31 -16.45 8.73
N GLY A 53 -13.44 -17.12 8.53
CA GLY A 53 -14.24 -17.74 9.59
C GLY A 53 -15.67 -17.96 9.14
N ARG A 54 -16.58 -18.16 10.09
CA ARG A 54 -18.03 -18.20 9.84
C ARG A 54 -18.72 -17.06 10.57
N ASP A 55 -19.85 -16.61 10.07
CA ASP A 55 -20.72 -15.69 10.79
C ASP A 55 -21.59 -16.42 11.84
N GLU A 56 -22.40 -15.64 12.56
CA GLU A 56 -23.32 -16.15 13.59
C GLU A 56 -24.39 -17.11 13.04
N HIS A 57 -24.64 -17.07 11.72
CA HIS A 57 -25.59 -17.92 11.01
C HIS A 57 -24.91 -19.12 10.32
N GLY A 58 -23.61 -19.34 10.58
CA GLY A 58 -22.83 -20.45 10.04
C GLY A 58 -22.37 -20.27 8.59
N LYS A 59 -22.59 -19.11 7.97
CA LYS A 59 -22.14 -18.80 6.61
C LYS A 59 -20.65 -18.49 6.60
N LEU A 60 -19.94 -19.04 5.62
CA LEU A 60 -18.52 -18.80 5.43
C LEU A 60 -18.27 -17.32 5.09
N ARG A 61 -17.39 -16.68 5.85
CA ARG A 61 -16.90 -15.33 5.58
C ARG A 61 -15.60 -15.43 4.81
N GLU A 62 -15.62 -14.88 3.61
CA GLU A 62 -14.45 -14.80 2.75
C GLU A 62 -13.94 -13.37 2.66
N THR A 63 -12.64 -13.21 2.45
CA THR A 63 -12.04 -11.92 2.10
C THR A 63 -11.08 -12.11 0.93
N ARG A 64 -10.92 -11.07 0.12
CA ARG A 64 -9.96 -11.06 -0.99
C ARG A 64 -8.78 -10.16 -0.63
N GLY A 65 -7.58 -10.72 -0.75
CA GLY A 65 -6.32 -10.04 -0.53
C GLY A 65 -5.30 -10.42 -1.60
N PHE A 66 -4.03 -10.33 -1.25
CA PHE A 66 -2.93 -10.72 -2.12
C PHE A 66 -1.82 -11.42 -1.33
N ILE A 67 -1.06 -12.27 -2.02
CA ILE A 67 0.17 -12.88 -1.51
C ILE A 67 1.25 -12.62 -2.55
N GLY A 68 2.47 -12.34 -2.11
CA GLY A 68 3.55 -12.03 -3.01
C GLY A 68 4.72 -11.33 -2.35
N TYR A 69 5.61 -10.79 -3.19
CA TYR A 69 6.70 -9.92 -2.77
C TYR A 69 6.73 -8.64 -3.62
N ILE A 70 7.38 -7.63 -3.08
CA ILE A 70 7.76 -6.41 -3.77
C ILE A 70 9.20 -6.05 -3.36
N ILE A 71 10.03 -5.70 -4.34
CA ILE A 71 11.38 -5.19 -4.14
C ILE A 71 11.35 -3.70 -4.45
N ILE A 72 11.64 -2.89 -3.43
CA ILE A 72 11.66 -1.43 -3.56
C ILE A 72 13.05 -0.88 -3.25
N LYS A 73 13.41 0.20 -3.93
CA LYS A 73 14.59 1.00 -3.65
C LYS A 73 14.15 2.38 -3.19
N ILE A 74 14.62 2.81 -2.02
CA ILE A 74 14.34 4.14 -1.47
C ILE A 74 15.57 5.02 -1.65
N ASN A 75 15.45 6.06 -2.47
CA ASN A 75 16.56 6.90 -2.91
C ASN A 75 16.92 7.99 -1.91
N HIS A 76 16.00 8.39 -1.02
CA HIS A 76 16.25 9.44 -0.04
C HIS A 76 16.71 8.88 1.33
N PRO A 77 17.92 9.19 1.83
CA PRO A 77 18.49 8.56 3.03
C PRO A 77 17.64 8.67 4.29
N ARG A 78 17.03 9.85 4.53
CA ARG A 78 16.15 10.03 5.71
C ARG A 78 14.87 9.20 5.62
N ILE A 79 14.29 9.11 4.42
CA ILE A 79 13.05 8.33 4.21
C ILE A 79 13.37 6.85 4.33
N LYS A 80 14.50 6.42 3.77
CA LYS A 80 15.01 5.05 3.92
C LYS A 80 15.14 4.66 5.39
N ARG A 81 15.77 5.50 6.22
CA ARG A 81 15.94 5.21 7.66
C ARG A 81 14.61 5.12 8.41
N ILE A 82 13.63 5.96 8.07
CA ILE A 82 12.29 5.90 8.65
C ILE A 82 11.59 4.60 8.21
N ALA A 83 11.61 4.31 6.90
CA ALA A 83 11.01 3.11 6.34
C ALA A 83 11.63 1.83 6.92
N GLU A 84 12.96 1.74 7.06
CA GLU A 84 13.64 0.61 7.68
C GLU A 84 13.16 0.36 9.12
N LYS A 85 12.99 1.42 9.92
CA LYS A 85 12.45 1.30 11.29
C LYS A 85 10.99 0.85 11.30
N THR A 86 10.16 1.45 10.46
CA THR A 86 8.73 1.13 10.39
C THR A 86 8.50 -0.30 9.85
N LEU A 87 9.28 -0.71 8.85
CA LEU A 87 9.23 -2.06 8.28
C LEU A 87 9.76 -3.11 9.27
N ALA A 88 10.80 -2.80 10.05
CA ALA A 88 11.26 -3.68 11.13
C ALA A 88 10.15 -3.94 12.16
N LEU A 89 9.36 -2.92 12.51
CA LEU A 89 8.18 -3.11 13.38
C LEU A 89 7.08 -3.93 12.69
N ALA A 90 6.82 -3.65 11.41
CA ALA A 90 5.82 -4.37 10.63
C ALA A 90 6.15 -5.85 10.44
N ASN A 91 7.44 -6.22 10.47
CA ASN A 91 7.90 -7.62 10.46
C ASN A 91 7.38 -8.43 11.66
N HIS A 92 7.08 -7.76 12.78
CA HIS A 92 6.53 -8.41 13.98
C HIS A 92 5.02 -8.27 14.11
N LEU A 93 4.47 -7.12 13.69
CA LEU A 93 3.04 -6.83 13.87
C LEU A 93 2.18 -7.23 12.67
N GLY A 94 2.80 -7.46 11.51
CA GLY A 94 2.12 -7.51 10.22
C GLY A 94 1.64 -6.14 9.73
N ILE A 95 1.12 -6.11 8.51
CA ILE A 95 0.57 -4.94 7.81
C ILE A 95 -0.91 -5.14 7.44
N GLY A 96 -1.68 -4.05 7.39
CA GLY A 96 -3.06 -4.09 6.92
C GLY A 96 -4.11 -4.54 7.94
N ARG A 97 -5.27 -4.96 7.44
CA ARG A 97 -6.42 -5.40 8.24
C ARG A 97 -6.38 -6.91 8.48
N GLY A 98 -6.85 -7.36 9.64
CA GLY A 98 -6.89 -8.79 9.99
C GLY A 98 -5.61 -9.34 10.63
N ARG A 99 -4.69 -8.48 11.08
CA ARG A 99 -3.44 -8.89 11.74
C ARG A 99 -3.67 -9.71 13.01
N GLY A 100 -4.69 -9.36 13.79
CA GLY A 100 -5.06 -10.09 15.01
C GLY A 100 -5.58 -11.51 14.77
N ILE A 101 -5.86 -11.89 13.53
CA ILE A 101 -6.30 -13.24 13.13
C ILE A 101 -5.28 -13.91 12.18
N GLY A 102 -4.05 -13.39 12.11
CA GLY A 102 -2.95 -13.96 11.32
C GLY A 102 -2.87 -13.49 9.85
N LEU A 103 -3.59 -12.43 9.46
CA LEU A 103 -3.49 -11.88 8.10
C LEU A 103 -2.46 -10.76 8.00
N GLY A 104 -1.84 -10.64 6.82
CA GLY A 104 -0.92 -9.54 6.54
C GLY A 104 0.44 -9.67 7.23
N GLU A 105 0.82 -10.90 7.59
CA GLU A 105 2.20 -11.20 7.96
C GLU A 105 3.13 -10.91 6.78
N ILE A 106 4.29 -10.34 7.09
CA ILE A 106 5.31 -9.96 6.10
C ILE A 106 6.68 -10.33 6.61
N GLU A 107 7.60 -10.55 5.68
CA GLU A 107 9.02 -10.69 5.95
C GLU A 107 9.79 -9.58 5.24
N ILE A 108 10.71 -8.93 5.95
CA ILE A 108 11.55 -7.87 5.38
C ILE A 108 12.95 -8.41 5.09
N LEU A 109 13.26 -8.55 3.81
CA LEU A 109 14.56 -8.99 3.32
C LEU A 109 15.33 -7.81 2.73
N LYS A 110 16.65 -7.79 2.97
CA LYS A 110 17.56 -6.80 2.37
C LYS A 110 18.27 -7.43 1.19
N THR A 111 17.91 -7.02 -0.02
CA THR A 111 18.64 -7.40 -1.23
C THR A 111 19.98 -6.66 -1.28
N LYS A 112 21.05 -7.36 -1.63
CA LYS A 112 22.40 -6.79 -1.78
C LYS A 112 22.53 -5.93 -3.03
#